data_AF-A0AAV6J612-F1
#
_entry.id   AF-A0AAV6J612-F1
#
_cell.length_a   1.000
_cell.length_b   1.000
_cell.length_c   1.000
_cell.angle_alpha   90.00
_cell.angle_beta   90.00
_cell.angle_gamma   90.00
#
_symmetry.space_group_name_H-M   'P 1'
#
loop_
_entity.id
_entity.type
_entity.pdbx_description
1 polymer ?
#
loop_
_entity_poly.entity_id
_entity_poly.type
_entity_poly.pdbx_seq_one_letter_code
_entity_poly.pdbx_strand_id
1 'polypeptide(L)'
;MEQNSFTFPMARSFKILRRSIHSFINNYNYTTTSLLLAFPFSSALLFSQFFLPSSPLFLTIHNHLNSLFEAAGFPPSSQLLFTIFNHYISQTITSSILVLPFTLSFLLISKASIILDFLHDHQQQKPSFASFLSIYNSILSTQICNSLLILSANASCFSLLFIAFSCLEASGYSSASSLLFLSATGAILYSIILGNSFIVCNLALVTSGMDKSGGFSAILKACVLIRGWTTTALALAIPVNMALVAVEALFHYRVVRAFNPASSSTAFEGIIIAWLYTIIVVIDTIVNYKFFKSCKRGFRIDEEGGYAYLVRIEGQNGKTVEELPLSSKDADNFI
;
A
#
# COMPACT_ATOMS: atom_id res chain seq x y z
N MET A 1 23.42 31.88 3.39
CA MET A 1 23.76 30.91 4.45
C MET A 1 22.79 29.75 4.36
N GLU A 2 23.21 28.70 3.64
CA GLU A 2 22.50 27.44 3.49
C GLU A 2 22.44 26.70 4.83
N GLN A 3 21.25 26.50 5.37
CA GLN A 3 21.01 25.45 6.35
C GLN A 3 20.66 24.18 5.60
N ASN A 4 21.69 23.42 5.24
CA ASN A 4 21.59 21.99 4.94
C ASN A 4 21.16 21.26 6.21
N SER A 5 19.85 21.29 6.50
CA SER A 5 19.30 20.56 7.62
C SER A 5 19.29 19.07 7.27
N PHE A 6 20.20 18.29 7.87
CA PHE A 6 20.00 16.86 8.08
C PHE A 6 18.70 16.66 8.86
N THR A 7 17.58 16.72 8.15
CA THR A 7 16.28 16.43 8.73
C THR A 7 16.19 14.93 8.80
N PHE A 8 16.28 14.40 10.02
CA PHE A 8 16.06 12.98 10.28
C PHE A 8 14.80 12.50 9.53
N PRO A 9 14.83 11.33 8.86
CA PRO A 9 13.69 10.79 8.11
C PRO A 9 12.38 10.88 8.90
N MET A 10 12.44 10.64 10.21
CA MET A 10 11.32 10.74 11.14
C MET A 10 10.70 12.13 11.23
N ALA A 11 11.51 13.21 11.28
CA ALA A 11 11.01 14.59 11.34
C ALA A 11 10.28 14.97 10.05
N ARG A 12 10.79 14.49 8.91
CA ARG A 12 10.15 14.67 7.60
C ARG A 12 8.83 13.92 7.51
N SER A 13 8.80 12.65 7.92
CA SER A 13 7.59 11.83 7.98
C SER A 13 6.53 12.48 8.87
N PHE A 14 6.89 12.92 10.08
CA PHE A 14 5.97 13.61 10.99
C PHE A 14 5.39 14.89 10.37
N LYS A 15 6.22 15.69 9.68
CA LYS A 15 5.76 16.90 8.97
C LYS A 15 4.78 16.57 7.85
N ILE A 16 5.00 15.49 7.10
CA ILE A 16 4.08 15.02 6.06
C ILE A 16 2.77 14.57 6.70
N LEU A 17 2.82 13.72 7.72
CA LEU A 17 1.65 13.21 8.44
C LEU A 17 0.80 14.36 9.02
N ARG A 18 1.42 15.30 9.75
CA ARG A 18 0.74 16.49 10.30
C ARG A 18 0.07 17.31 9.21
N ARG A 19 0.75 17.52 8.07
CA ARG A 19 0.17 18.25 6.92
C ARG A 19 -0.99 17.47 6.29
N SER A 20 -0.95 16.14 6.26
CA SER A 20 -2.04 15.32 5.74
C SER A 20 -3.27 15.43 6.62
N ILE A 21 -3.11 15.29 7.95
CA ILE A 21 -4.20 15.46 8.92
C ILE A 21 -4.79 16.87 8.83
N HIS A 22 -3.94 17.90 8.75
CA HIS A 22 -4.41 19.27 8.59
C HIS A 22 -5.18 19.48 7.28
N SER A 23 -4.74 18.87 6.17
CA SER A 23 -5.49 18.90 4.90
C SER A 23 -6.85 18.23 5.01
N PHE A 24 -6.89 17.07 5.67
CA PHE A 24 -8.11 16.32 5.87
C PHE A 24 -9.14 17.15 6.64
N ILE A 25 -8.71 17.81 7.72
CA ILE A 25 -9.57 18.68 8.52
C ILE A 25 -10.02 19.91 7.72
N ASN A 26 -9.10 20.57 7.00
CA ASN A 26 -9.41 21.78 6.24
C ASN A 26 -10.37 21.52 5.07
N ASN A 27 -10.24 20.36 4.43
CA ASN A 27 -11.03 19.97 3.26
C ASN A 27 -12.10 18.92 3.60
N TYR A 28 -12.59 18.93 4.85
CA TYR A 28 -13.49 17.90 5.38
C TYR A 28 -14.72 17.68 4.50
N ASN A 29 -15.33 18.77 4.00
CA ASN A 29 -16.50 18.73 3.13
C ASN A 29 -16.27 17.89 1.85
N TYR A 30 -15.11 18.06 1.21
CA TYR A 30 -14.75 17.29 0.00
C TYR A 30 -14.40 15.84 0.34
N THR A 31 -13.67 15.63 1.44
CA THR A 31 -13.31 14.28 1.90
C THR A 31 -14.49 13.47 2.43
N THR A 32 -15.62 14.10 2.76
CA THR A 32 -16.82 13.42 3.29
C THR A 32 -17.40 12.43 2.28
N THR A 33 -17.46 12.80 1.00
CA THR A 33 -17.89 11.90 -0.07
C THR A 33 -16.99 10.67 -0.15
N SER A 34 -15.67 10.88 -0.05
CA SER A 34 -14.67 9.81 -0.05
C SER A 34 -14.78 8.90 1.18
N LEU A 35 -15.14 9.45 2.36
CA LEU A 35 -15.44 8.67 3.57
C LEU A 35 -16.66 7.77 3.35
N LEU A 36 -17.77 8.33 2.87
CA LEU A 36 -19.00 7.57 2.61
C LEU A 36 -18.76 6.43 1.60
N LEU A 37 -17.95 6.68 0.58
CA LEU A 37 -17.55 5.68 -0.41
C LEU A 37 -16.66 4.58 0.18
N ALA A 38 -15.77 4.88 1.14
CA ALA A 38 -14.90 3.88 1.75
C ALA A 38 -15.57 3.09 2.88
N PHE A 39 -16.66 3.59 3.46
CA PHE A 39 -17.33 2.95 4.61
C PHE A 39 -17.79 1.50 4.36
N PRO A 40 -18.37 1.13 3.19
CA PRO A 40 -18.75 -0.25 2.91
C PRO A 40 -17.55 -1.20 2.91
N PHE A 41 -16.38 -0.74 2.42
CA PHE A 41 -15.15 -1.52 2.47
C PHE A 41 -14.68 -1.75 3.91
N SER A 42 -14.60 -0.69 4.73
CA SER A 42 -14.19 -0.79 6.14
C SER A 42 -15.09 -1.74 6.93
N SER A 43 -16.40 -1.63 6.70
CA SER A 43 -17.39 -2.51 7.34
C SER A 43 -17.19 -3.96 6.90
N ALA A 44 -17.10 -4.22 5.59
CA ALA A 44 -16.88 -5.56 5.07
C ALA A 44 -15.59 -6.19 5.60
N LEU A 45 -14.50 -5.41 5.72
CA LEU A 45 -13.24 -5.87 6.28
C LEU A 45 -13.40 -6.31 7.75
N LEU A 46 -13.94 -5.45 8.62
CA LEU A 46 -14.14 -5.77 10.04
C LEU A 46 -15.09 -6.95 10.24
N PHE A 47 -16.19 -7.00 9.47
CA PHE A 47 -17.12 -8.14 9.52
C PHE A 47 -16.49 -9.43 8.98
N SER A 48 -15.59 -9.35 7.98
CA SER A 48 -14.91 -10.55 7.47
C SER A 48 -14.13 -11.27 8.57
N GLN A 49 -13.54 -10.52 9.51
CA GLN A 49 -12.80 -11.08 10.65
C GLN A 49 -13.73 -11.76 11.67
N PHE A 50 -14.99 -11.30 11.77
CA PHE A 50 -16.01 -11.93 12.62
C PHE A 50 -16.50 -13.27 12.06
N PHE A 51 -16.76 -13.35 10.76
CA PHE A 51 -17.28 -14.56 10.12
C PHE A 51 -16.21 -15.61 9.78
N LEU A 52 -14.93 -15.25 9.91
CA LEU A 52 -13.80 -16.04 9.47
C LEU A 52 -13.69 -17.42 10.13
N PRO A 53 -13.81 -17.56 11.47
CA PRO A 53 -13.66 -18.86 12.14
C PRO A 53 -14.73 -19.88 11.72
N SER A 54 -15.90 -19.40 11.30
CA SER A 54 -17.05 -20.22 10.90
C SER A 54 -17.15 -20.41 9.39
N SER A 55 -16.23 -19.84 8.60
CA SER A 55 -16.29 -19.87 7.15
C SER A 55 -15.82 -21.22 6.61
N PRO A 56 -16.59 -21.91 5.74
CA PRO A 56 -16.13 -23.15 5.11
C PRO A 56 -14.90 -22.90 4.23
N LEU A 57 -14.79 -21.69 3.63
CA LEU A 57 -13.64 -21.31 2.80
C LEU A 57 -12.35 -21.25 3.62
N PHE A 58 -12.42 -20.79 4.88
CA PHE A 58 -11.26 -20.76 5.77
C PHE A 58 -10.74 -22.17 6.04
N LEU A 59 -11.64 -23.10 6.37
CA LEU A 59 -11.27 -24.49 6.63
C LEU A 59 -10.67 -25.17 5.38
N THR A 60 -11.26 -24.95 4.21
CA THR A 60 -10.74 -25.49 2.94
C THR A 60 -9.33 -24.98 2.64
N ILE A 61 -9.10 -23.66 2.75
CA ILE A 61 -7.79 -23.06 2.49
C ILE A 61 -6.76 -23.55 3.51
N HIS A 62 -7.13 -23.58 4.79
CA HIS A 62 -6.25 -24.03 5.87
C HIS A 62 -5.78 -25.47 5.66
N ASN A 63 -6.70 -26.37 5.33
CA ASN A 63 -6.38 -27.78 5.07
C ASN A 63 -5.53 -27.96 3.81
N HIS A 64 -5.81 -27.21 2.75
CA HIS A 64 -5.01 -27.26 1.53
C HIS A 64 -3.59 -26.75 1.75
N LEU A 65 -3.42 -25.65 2.48
CA LEU A 65 -2.10 -25.13 2.82
C LEU A 65 -1.34 -26.05 3.77
N ASN A 66 -2.00 -26.67 4.76
CA ASN A 66 -1.38 -27.70 5.60
C ASN A 66 -0.85 -28.85 4.73
N SER A 67 -1.68 -29.38 3.82
CA SER A 67 -1.27 -30.46 2.90
C SER A 67 -0.09 -30.05 2.01
N LEU A 68 -0.07 -28.83 1.48
CA LEU A 68 1.06 -28.31 0.70
C LEU A 68 2.34 -28.17 1.54
N PHE A 69 2.23 -27.71 2.79
CA PHE A 69 3.39 -27.58 3.66
C PHE A 69 3.93 -28.95 4.10
N GLU A 70 3.06 -29.93 4.35
CA GLU A 70 3.46 -31.31 4.59
C GLU A 70 4.15 -31.91 3.36
N ALA A 71 3.58 -31.74 2.17
CA ALA A 71 4.16 -32.21 0.91
C ALA A 71 5.50 -31.53 0.58
N ALA A 72 5.68 -30.28 1.00
CA ALA A 72 6.93 -29.53 0.86
C ALA A 72 8.00 -29.92 1.90
N GLY A 73 7.76 -30.94 2.73
CA GLY A 73 8.75 -31.45 3.67
C GLY A 73 9.11 -30.48 4.79
N PHE A 74 8.23 -29.51 5.12
CA PHE A 74 8.50 -28.61 6.23
C PHE A 74 8.54 -29.40 7.56
N PRO A 75 9.61 -29.28 8.35
CA PRO A 75 9.87 -30.20 9.46
C PRO A 75 8.88 -30.07 10.63
N PRO A 76 8.52 -31.20 11.27
CA PRO A 76 7.55 -31.25 12.35
C PRO A 76 8.01 -30.50 13.62
N SER A 77 9.32 -30.38 13.86
CA SER A 77 9.87 -29.64 15.02
C SER A 77 9.65 -28.12 14.95
N SER A 78 9.35 -27.58 13.77
CA SER A 78 8.93 -26.20 13.56
C SER A 78 7.41 -26.00 13.46
N GLN A 79 6.61 -27.03 13.78
CA GLN A 79 5.15 -27.02 13.64
C GLN A 79 4.50 -25.77 14.23
N LEU A 80 4.94 -25.29 15.40
CA LEU A 80 4.27 -24.17 16.05
C LEU A 80 4.32 -22.88 15.20
N LEU A 81 5.48 -22.55 14.65
CA LEU A 81 5.62 -21.38 13.76
C LEU A 81 4.85 -21.59 12.46
N PHE A 82 4.93 -22.77 11.85
CA PHE A 82 4.22 -23.06 10.60
C PHE A 82 2.71 -23.14 10.76
N THR A 83 2.19 -23.66 11.87
CA THR A 83 0.75 -23.73 12.17
C THR A 83 0.20 -22.34 12.44
N ILE A 84 0.90 -21.52 13.25
CA ILE A 84 0.53 -20.12 13.45
C ILE A 84 0.54 -19.37 12.13
N PHE A 85 1.61 -19.54 11.36
CA PHE A 85 1.78 -18.86 10.09
C PHE A 85 0.74 -19.29 9.05
N ASN A 86 0.46 -20.59 8.94
CA ASN A 86 -0.59 -21.11 8.08
C ASN A 86 -1.96 -20.59 8.49
N HIS A 87 -2.23 -20.52 9.79
CA HIS A 87 -3.45 -19.90 10.29
C HIS A 87 -3.57 -18.45 9.80
N TYR A 88 -2.53 -17.63 9.98
CA TYR A 88 -2.52 -16.23 9.53
C TYR A 88 -2.64 -16.08 8.01
N ILE A 89 -1.98 -16.92 7.21
CA ILE A 89 -2.11 -16.88 5.75
C ILE A 89 -3.53 -17.26 5.34
N SER A 90 -4.05 -18.36 5.88
CA SER A 90 -5.41 -18.83 5.59
C SER A 90 -6.42 -17.73 5.93
N GLN A 91 -6.25 -17.12 7.11
CA GLN A 91 -7.03 -15.99 7.58
C GLN A 91 -6.99 -14.82 6.59
N THR A 92 -5.78 -14.44 6.16
CA THR A 92 -5.55 -13.32 5.23
C THR A 92 -6.13 -13.60 3.84
N ILE A 93 -5.92 -14.79 3.29
CA ILE A 93 -6.45 -15.19 1.97
C ILE A 93 -7.98 -15.20 2.01
N THR A 94 -8.58 -15.86 2.99
CA THR A 94 -10.04 -15.91 3.10
C THR A 94 -10.65 -14.53 3.29
N SER A 95 -10.09 -13.70 4.18
CA SER A 95 -10.57 -12.32 4.37
C SER A 95 -10.39 -11.49 3.09
N SER A 96 -9.25 -11.61 2.40
CA SER A 96 -9.01 -10.91 1.14
C SER A 96 -9.98 -11.32 0.03
N ILE A 97 -10.37 -12.60 -0.07
CA ILE A 97 -11.37 -13.07 -1.04
C ILE A 97 -12.74 -12.46 -0.74
N LEU A 98 -13.15 -12.47 0.53
CA LEU A 98 -14.45 -11.94 0.96
C LEU A 98 -14.55 -10.42 0.74
N VAL A 99 -13.46 -9.69 0.97
CA VAL A 99 -13.42 -8.22 0.88
C VAL A 99 -13.08 -7.73 -0.52
N LEU A 100 -12.54 -8.60 -1.40
CA LEU A 100 -12.16 -8.28 -2.78
C LEU A 100 -13.17 -7.42 -3.56
N PRO A 101 -14.48 -7.76 -3.62
CA PRO A 101 -15.44 -6.94 -4.38
C PRO A 101 -15.54 -5.51 -3.82
N PHE A 102 -15.48 -5.35 -2.49
CA PHE A 102 -15.52 -4.04 -1.84
C PHE A 102 -14.21 -3.26 -2.02
N THR A 103 -13.07 -3.97 -2.04
CA THR A 103 -11.78 -3.37 -2.37
C THR A 103 -11.81 -2.80 -3.78
N LEU A 104 -12.19 -3.60 -4.79
CA LEU A 104 -12.15 -3.18 -6.19
C LEU A 104 -13.18 -2.10 -6.51
N SER A 105 -14.31 -2.06 -5.81
CA SER A 105 -15.35 -1.04 -5.99
C SER A 105 -15.14 0.14 -5.03
N PHE A 106 -15.71 0.08 -3.84
CA PHE A 106 -15.81 1.15 -2.85
C PHE A 106 -14.47 1.77 -2.46
N LEU A 107 -13.45 0.95 -2.16
CA LEU A 107 -12.14 1.47 -1.76
C LEU A 107 -11.43 2.17 -2.93
N LEU A 108 -11.39 1.57 -4.12
CA LEU A 108 -10.72 2.19 -5.27
C LEU A 108 -11.45 3.45 -5.73
N ILE A 109 -12.79 3.45 -5.73
CA ILE A 109 -13.60 4.64 -6.02
C ILE A 109 -13.27 5.75 -5.02
N SER A 110 -13.22 5.45 -3.71
CA SER A 110 -12.83 6.42 -2.69
C SER A 110 -11.41 6.98 -2.92
N LYS A 111 -10.42 6.11 -3.17
CA LYS A 111 -9.04 6.53 -3.48
C LYS A 111 -8.97 7.41 -4.72
N ALA A 112 -9.72 7.07 -5.77
CA ALA A 112 -9.81 7.87 -7.00
C ALA A 112 -10.44 9.25 -6.75
N SER A 113 -11.50 9.32 -5.93
CA SER A 113 -12.16 10.58 -5.55
C SER A 113 -11.21 11.50 -4.79
N ILE A 114 -10.47 10.98 -3.80
CA ILE A 114 -9.47 11.77 -3.06
C ILE A 114 -8.43 12.35 -4.02
N ILE A 115 -7.86 11.51 -4.89
CA ILE A 115 -6.83 11.97 -5.85
C ILE A 115 -7.42 13.04 -6.79
N LEU A 116 -8.65 12.85 -7.26
CA LEU A 116 -9.35 13.82 -8.10
C LEU A 116 -9.53 15.16 -7.38
N ASP A 117 -10.01 15.16 -6.14
CA ASP A 117 -10.26 16.38 -5.36
C ASP A 117 -8.98 17.17 -5.12
N PHE A 118 -7.90 16.48 -4.74
CA PHE A 118 -6.59 17.10 -4.51
C PHE A 118 -5.89 17.56 -5.80
N LEU A 119 -6.20 16.96 -6.96
CA LEU A 119 -5.73 17.46 -8.26
C LEU A 119 -6.44 18.77 -8.65
N HIS A 120 -7.75 18.85 -8.43
CA HIS A 120 -8.56 20.02 -8.82
C HIS A 120 -8.30 21.25 -7.95
N ASP A 121 -8.06 21.06 -6.64
CA ASP A 121 -7.66 22.15 -5.73
C ASP A 121 -6.40 22.88 -6.24
N HIS A 122 -5.54 22.18 -7.00
CA HIS A 122 -4.35 22.74 -7.59
C HIS A 122 -4.51 23.26 -9.03
N GLN A 123 -5.46 22.74 -9.81
CA GLN A 123 -5.59 23.05 -11.25
C GLN A 123 -6.81 23.91 -11.61
N GLN A 124 -7.69 24.26 -10.66
CA GLN A 124 -8.91 25.07 -10.90
C GLN A 124 -9.78 24.61 -12.09
N GLN A 125 -9.79 23.30 -12.37
CA GLN A 125 -10.63 22.71 -13.41
C GLN A 125 -11.92 22.15 -12.79
N LYS A 126 -12.97 21.99 -13.60
CA LYS A 126 -14.22 21.34 -13.14
C LYS A 126 -14.05 19.81 -13.20
N PRO A 127 -14.52 19.07 -12.18
CA PRO A 127 -14.46 17.62 -12.19
C PRO A 127 -15.32 17.08 -13.32
N SER A 128 -14.70 16.36 -14.26
CA SER A 128 -15.40 15.64 -15.32
C SER A 128 -15.46 14.15 -15.01
N PHE A 129 -16.60 13.52 -15.30
CA PHE A 129 -16.77 12.08 -15.13
C PHE A 129 -15.74 11.26 -15.94
N ALA A 130 -15.37 11.76 -17.12
CA ALA A 130 -14.32 11.15 -17.94
C ALA A 130 -12.95 11.15 -17.25
N SER A 131 -12.59 12.24 -16.55
CA SER A 131 -11.34 12.28 -15.78
C SER A 131 -11.38 11.33 -14.59
N PHE A 132 -12.53 11.22 -13.90
CA PHE A 132 -12.70 10.24 -12.83
C PHE A 132 -12.54 8.80 -13.34
N LEU A 133 -13.21 8.45 -14.45
CA LEU A 133 -13.16 7.10 -15.03
C LEU A 133 -11.74 6.74 -15.49
N SER A 134 -11.01 7.69 -16.07
CA SER A 134 -9.60 7.50 -16.45
C SER A 134 -8.71 7.20 -15.23
N ILE A 135 -8.87 7.95 -14.14
CA ILE A 135 -8.15 7.72 -12.88
C ILE A 135 -8.53 6.37 -12.29
N TYR A 136 -9.83 6.05 -12.24
CA TYR A 136 -10.32 4.77 -11.72
C TYR A 136 -9.77 3.58 -12.50
N ASN A 137 -9.83 3.60 -13.85
CA ASN A 137 -9.33 2.51 -14.68
C ASN A 137 -7.81 2.31 -14.50
N SER A 138 -7.06 3.41 -14.39
CA SER A 138 -5.63 3.39 -14.09
C SER A 138 -5.35 2.71 -12.74
N ILE A 139 -6.03 3.17 -11.68
CA ILE A 139 -5.90 2.64 -10.32
C ILE A 139 -6.32 1.16 -10.26
N LEU A 140 -7.41 0.78 -10.94
CA LEU A 140 -7.91 -0.59 -11.03
C LEU A 140 -6.87 -1.52 -11.66
N SER A 141 -6.30 -1.11 -12.80
CA SER A 141 -5.22 -1.86 -13.46
C SER A 141 -4.02 -2.05 -12.53
N THR A 142 -3.62 -0.99 -11.82
CA THR A 142 -2.53 -1.04 -10.84
C THR A 142 -2.87 -1.93 -9.65
N GLN A 143 -4.11 -1.94 -9.17
CA GLN A 143 -4.53 -2.80 -8.07
C GLN A 143 -4.46 -4.28 -8.44
N ILE A 144 -4.83 -4.65 -9.67
CA ILE A 144 -4.69 -6.02 -10.16
C ILE A 144 -3.20 -6.40 -10.22
N CYS A 145 -2.35 -5.53 -10.76
CA CYS A 145 -0.90 -5.75 -10.77
C CYS A 145 -0.30 -5.83 -9.36
N ASN A 146 -0.79 -5.04 -8.41
CA ASN A 146 -0.37 -5.09 -7.01
C ASN A 146 -0.73 -6.43 -6.37
N SER A 147 -1.94 -6.95 -6.61
CA SER A 147 -2.34 -8.27 -6.12
C SER A 147 -1.43 -9.37 -6.69
N LEU A 148 -1.10 -9.30 -8.00
CA LEU A 148 -0.17 -10.24 -8.63
C LEU A 148 1.25 -10.13 -8.06
N LEU A 149 1.72 -8.91 -7.76
CA LEU A 149 3.03 -8.67 -7.15
C LEU A 149 3.10 -9.23 -5.73
N ILE A 150 2.07 -9.01 -4.92
CA ILE A 150 2.02 -9.54 -3.55
C ILE A 150 1.96 -11.08 -3.60
N LEU A 151 1.17 -11.65 -4.51
CA LEU A 151 1.08 -13.10 -4.68
C LEU A 151 2.42 -13.69 -5.13
N SER A 152 3.10 -13.06 -6.09
CA SER A 152 4.42 -13.53 -6.57
C SER A 152 5.51 -13.37 -5.51
N ALA A 153 5.48 -12.30 -4.70
CA ALA A 153 6.39 -12.11 -3.58
C ALA A 153 6.22 -13.21 -2.52
N ASN A 154 4.97 -13.55 -2.17
CA ASN A 154 4.67 -14.66 -1.25
C ASN A 154 5.16 -16.00 -1.81
N ALA A 155 4.83 -16.31 -3.07
CA ALA A 155 5.26 -17.54 -3.72
C ALA A 155 6.79 -17.67 -3.79
N SER A 156 7.49 -16.56 -4.09
CA SER A 156 8.96 -16.52 -4.14
C SER A 156 9.59 -16.71 -2.76
N CYS A 157 9.00 -16.15 -1.71
CA CYS A 157 9.49 -16.37 -0.35
C CYS A 157 9.33 -17.84 0.06
N PHE A 158 8.20 -18.47 -0.25
CA PHE A 158 7.99 -19.89 0.08
C PHE A 158 8.87 -20.81 -0.74
N SER A 159 9.11 -20.52 -2.02
CA SER A 159 10.03 -21.31 -2.82
C SER A 159 11.48 -21.19 -2.31
N LEU A 160 11.91 -19.99 -1.91
CA LEU A 160 13.23 -19.78 -1.30
C LEU A 160 13.37 -20.52 0.04
N LEU A 161 12.34 -20.46 0.90
CA LEU A 161 12.35 -21.20 2.16
C LEU A 161 12.41 -22.70 1.93
N PHE A 162 11.60 -23.22 1.01
CA PHE A 162 11.62 -24.63 0.63
C PHE A 162 13.03 -25.06 0.18
N ILE A 163 13.64 -24.34 -0.77
CA ILE A 163 15.00 -24.62 -1.24
C ILE A 163 16.01 -24.58 -0.09
N ALA A 164 15.89 -23.61 0.82
CA ALA A 164 16.79 -23.48 1.96
C ALA A 164 16.67 -24.66 2.94
N PHE A 165 15.44 -25.12 3.24
CA PHE A 165 15.22 -26.30 4.07
C PHE A 165 15.73 -27.57 3.39
N SER A 166 15.46 -27.77 2.10
CA SER A 166 15.97 -28.92 1.35
C SER A 166 17.49 -28.95 1.31
N CYS A 167 18.16 -27.79 1.17
CA CYS A 167 19.61 -27.69 1.20
C CYS A 167 20.20 -28.00 2.59
N LEU A 168 19.54 -27.52 3.65
CA LEU A 168 19.92 -27.83 5.04
C LEU A 168 19.80 -29.33 5.33
N GLU A 169 18.72 -29.96 4.86
CA GLU A 169 18.50 -31.40 5.00
C GLU A 169 19.53 -32.20 4.19
N ALA A 170 19.77 -31.84 2.92
CA ALA A 170 20.74 -32.52 2.06
C ALA A 170 22.19 -32.42 2.59
N SER A 171 22.52 -31.35 3.31
CA SER A 171 23.84 -31.16 3.92
C SER A 171 24.01 -31.86 5.28
N GLY A 172 22.96 -32.52 5.80
CA GLY A 172 23.00 -33.26 7.07
C GLY A 172 23.01 -32.39 8.33
N TYR A 173 22.92 -31.06 8.20
CA TYR A 173 22.89 -30.11 9.31
C TYR A 173 21.48 -29.86 9.87
N SER A 174 20.63 -30.90 9.88
CA SER A 174 19.24 -30.83 10.35
C SER A 174 19.13 -30.95 11.89
N SER A 175 19.78 -30.03 12.60
CA SER A 175 19.59 -29.87 14.05
C SER A 175 18.38 -28.97 14.32
N ALA A 176 17.69 -29.20 15.44
CA ALA A 176 16.57 -28.34 15.85
C ALA A 176 16.98 -26.85 15.94
N SER A 177 18.22 -26.56 16.36
CA SER A 177 18.72 -25.18 16.46
C SER A 177 18.94 -24.51 15.10
N SER A 178 19.50 -25.22 14.11
CA SER A 178 19.74 -24.67 12.77
C SER A 178 18.43 -24.44 12.04
N LEU A 179 17.46 -25.32 12.25
CA LEU A 179 16.12 -25.21 11.70
C LEU A 179 15.34 -24.01 12.25
N LEU A 180 15.38 -23.81 13.57
CA LEU A 180 14.78 -22.63 14.21
C LEU A 180 15.46 -21.34 13.75
N PHE A 181 16.79 -21.34 13.63
CA PHE A 181 17.54 -20.20 13.13
C PHE A 181 17.16 -19.84 11.68
N LEU A 182 17.05 -20.85 10.81
CA LEU A 182 16.65 -20.66 9.42
C LEU A 182 15.20 -20.16 9.32
N SER A 183 14.29 -20.72 10.11
CA SER A 183 12.89 -20.27 10.18
C SER A 183 12.77 -18.82 10.68
N ALA A 184 13.50 -18.47 11.75
CA ALA A 184 13.53 -17.10 12.28
C ALA A 184 14.10 -16.10 11.26
N THR A 185 15.20 -16.45 10.60
CA THR A 185 15.80 -15.64 9.53
C THR A 185 14.83 -15.48 8.36
N GLY A 186 14.15 -16.56 7.98
CA GLY A 186 13.11 -16.57 6.97
C GLY A 186 11.95 -15.63 7.29
N ALA A 187 11.45 -15.67 8.52
CA ALA A 187 10.36 -14.80 8.98
C ALA A 187 10.75 -13.31 8.95
N ILE A 188 11.99 -12.99 9.33
CA ILE A 188 12.52 -11.61 9.26
C ILE A 188 12.60 -11.14 7.81
N LEU A 189 13.21 -11.94 6.92
CA LEU A 189 13.34 -11.59 5.50
C LEU A 189 11.98 -11.46 4.82
N TYR A 190 11.05 -12.39 5.08
CA TYR A 190 9.67 -12.34 4.59
C TYR A 190 8.98 -11.03 5.01
N SER A 191 9.12 -10.64 6.27
CA SER A 191 8.55 -9.40 6.80
C SER A 191 9.13 -8.15 6.13
N ILE A 192 10.44 -8.13 5.85
CA ILE A 192 11.11 -7.04 5.13
C ILE A 192 10.61 -6.96 3.68
N ILE A 193 10.53 -8.10 2.99
CA ILE A 193 10.08 -8.16 1.60
C ILE A 193 8.63 -7.66 1.50
N LEU A 194 7.72 -8.23 2.30
CA LEU A 194 6.31 -7.83 2.28
C LEU A 194 6.08 -6.39 2.73
N GLY A 195 6.79 -5.92 3.76
CA GLY A 195 6.68 -4.54 4.22
C GLY A 195 7.04 -3.55 3.12
N ASN A 196 8.14 -3.80 2.39
CA ASN A 196 8.53 -2.97 1.26
C ASN A 196 7.55 -3.09 0.08
N SER A 197 7.09 -4.30 -0.24
CA SER A 197 6.09 -4.51 -1.29
C SER A 197 4.80 -3.73 -1.01
N PHE A 198 4.30 -3.74 0.23
CA PHE A 198 3.08 -3.01 0.59
C PHE A 198 3.22 -1.51 0.39
N ILE A 199 4.36 -0.94 0.80
CA ILE A 199 4.63 0.49 0.63
C ILE A 199 4.72 0.85 -0.86
N VAL A 200 5.43 0.04 -1.66
CA VAL A 200 5.53 0.23 -3.10
C VAL A 200 4.14 0.15 -3.76
N CYS A 201 3.32 -0.83 -3.39
CA CYS A 201 1.96 -0.99 -3.92
C CYS A 201 1.07 0.22 -3.60
N ASN A 202 1.09 0.72 -2.36
CA ASN A 202 0.31 1.90 -1.96
C ASN A 202 0.76 3.16 -2.70
N LEU A 203 2.07 3.33 -2.88
CA LEU A 203 2.63 4.43 -3.65
C LEU A 203 2.31 4.31 -5.15
N ALA A 204 2.31 3.09 -5.69
CA ALA A 204 1.96 2.81 -7.09
C ALA A 204 0.50 3.18 -7.39
N LEU A 205 -0.45 2.92 -6.48
CA LEU A 205 -1.85 3.33 -6.64
C LEU A 205 -1.99 4.84 -6.79
N VAL A 206 -1.29 5.60 -5.93
CA VAL A 206 -1.30 7.07 -6.00
C VAL A 206 -0.62 7.55 -7.28
N THR A 207 0.53 6.98 -7.63
CA THR A 207 1.28 7.31 -8.86
C THR A 207 0.42 7.07 -10.09
N SER A 208 -0.29 5.96 -10.13
CA SER A 208 -1.20 5.57 -11.20
C SER A 208 -2.37 6.53 -11.35
N GLY A 209 -2.97 6.97 -10.24
CA GLY A 209 -4.04 7.97 -10.26
C GLY A 209 -3.56 9.34 -10.72
N MET A 210 -2.34 9.74 -10.34
CA MET A 210 -1.78 11.04 -10.71
C MET A 210 -1.31 11.13 -12.17
N ASP A 211 -0.65 10.08 -12.67
CA ASP A 211 -0.12 10.03 -14.03
C ASP A 211 -1.13 9.49 -15.04
N LYS A 212 -2.36 9.14 -14.60
CA LYS A 212 -3.43 8.50 -15.41
C LYS A 212 -2.93 7.28 -16.23
N SER A 213 -1.82 6.67 -15.80
CA SER A 213 -1.18 5.49 -16.40
C SER A 213 -1.00 4.42 -15.33
N GLY A 214 -1.56 3.24 -15.57
CA GLY A 214 -1.68 2.18 -14.56
C GLY A 214 -0.82 0.95 -14.84
N GLY A 215 -1.04 -0.09 -14.04
CA GLY A 215 -0.41 -1.40 -14.18
C GLY A 215 1.04 -1.44 -13.70
N PHE A 216 1.85 -2.33 -14.28
CA PHE A 216 3.24 -2.52 -13.89
C PHE A 216 4.12 -1.28 -14.09
N SER A 217 3.78 -0.41 -15.05
CA SER A 217 4.49 0.86 -15.25
C SER A 217 4.42 1.77 -14.02
N ALA A 218 3.25 1.84 -13.37
CA ALA A 218 3.08 2.61 -12.14
C ALA A 218 3.87 2.02 -10.97
N ILE A 219 3.97 0.68 -10.90
CA ILE A 219 4.77 -0.02 -9.89
C ILE A 219 6.25 0.28 -10.08
N LEU A 220 6.78 0.17 -11.30
CA LEU A 220 8.18 0.47 -11.61
C LEU A 220 8.51 1.94 -11.30
N LYS A 221 7.63 2.86 -11.66
CA LYS A 221 7.76 4.28 -11.28
C LYS A 221 7.79 4.46 -9.77
N ALA A 222 6.91 3.78 -9.03
CA ALA A 222 6.90 3.84 -7.57
C ALA A 222 8.20 3.28 -6.96
N CYS A 223 8.76 2.20 -7.52
CA CYS A 223 10.07 1.65 -7.12
C CYS A 223 11.22 2.65 -7.32
N VAL A 224 11.21 3.38 -8.44
CA VAL A 224 12.20 4.43 -8.69
C VAL A 224 12.01 5.59 -7.72
N LEU A 225 10.76 6.02 -7.52
CA LEU A 225 10.42 7.17 -6.69
C LEU A 225 10.74 6.96 -5.20
N ILE A 226 10.62 5.72 -4.72
CA ILE A 226 10.91 5.39 -3.32
C ILE A 226 12.42 5.21 -3.06
N ARG A 227 13.24 5.10 -4.11
CA ARG A 227 14.69 4.91 -3.97
C ARG A 227 15.31 6.13 -3.27
N GLY A 228 15.95 5.90 -2.12
CA GLY A 228 16.48 6.96 -1.24
C GLY A 228 15.47 7.54 -0.24
N TRP A 229 14.20 7.14 -0.31
CA TRP A 229 13.12 7.61 0.56
C TRP A 229 12.43 6.48 1.33
N THR A 230 12.95 5.25 1.22
CA THR A 230 12.42 4.04 1.88
C THR A 230 12.25 4.22 3.38
N THR A 231 13.23 4.80 4.07
CA THR A 231 13.15 5.05 5.52
C THR A 231 12.04 6.04 5.89
N THR A 232 11.83 7.07 5.08
CA THR A 232 10.74 8.05 5.28
C THR A 232 9.38 7.40 5.00
N ALA A 233 9.30 6.57 3.96
CA ALA A 233 8.10 5.83 3.59
C ALA A 233 7.68 4.83 4.67
N LEU A 234 8.64 4.04 5.17
CA LEU A 234 8.45 3.12 6.31
C LEU A 234 7.99 3.89 7.55
N ALA A 235 8.65 5.00 7.89
CA ALA A 235 8.27 5.83 9.04
C ALA A 235 6.88 6.48 8.90
N LEU A 236 6.36 6.66 7.68
CA LEU A 236 4.98 7.11 7.43
C LEU A 236 3.97 5.96 7.52
N ALA A 237 4.32 4.78 7.00
CA ALA A 237 3.44 3.62 6.97
C ALA A 237 3.21 3.02 8.37
N ILE A 238 4.25 2.99 9.22
CA ILE A 238 4.18 2.41 10.57
C ILE A 238 3.04 2.98 11.42
N PRO A 239 2.94 4.31 11.67
CA PRO A 239 1.89 4.85 12.54
C PRO A 239 0.48 4.65 11.98
N VAL A 240 0.32 4.72 10.64
CA VAL A 240 -0.97 4.53 9.98
C VAL A 240 -1.43 3.08 10.09
N ASN A 241 -0.54 2.12 9.79
CA ASN A 241 -0.83 0.69 9.92
C ASN A 241 -1.07 0.29 11.38
N MET A 242 -0.31 0.85 12.32
CA MET A 242 -0.53 0.63 13.76
C MET A 242 -1.93 1.12 14.17
N ALA A 243 -2.38 2.27 13.66
CA ALA A 243 -3.71 2.78 13.93
C ALA A 243 -4.81 1.87 13.36
N LEU A 244 -4.64 1.34 12.14
CA LEU A 244 -5.58 0.37 11.54
C LEU A 244 -5.68 -0.90 12.39
N VAL A 245 -4.55 -1.50 12.75
CA VAL A 245 -4.49 -2.69 13.61
C VAL A 245 -5.10 -2.43 14.99
N ALA A 246 -4.88 -1.25 15.57
CA ALA A 246 -5.48 -0.89 16.85
C ALA A 246 -7.01 -0.79 16.77
N VAL A 247 -7.55 -0.28 15.66
CA VAL A 247 -9.00 -0.21 15.43
C VAL A 247 -9.60 -1.60 15.17
N GLU A 248 -8.91 -2.48 14.43
CA GLU A 248 -9.31 -3.89 14.27
C GLU A 248 -9.34 -4.62 15.62
N ALA A 249 -8.30 -4.44 16.45
CA ALA A 249 -8.26 -5.01 17.79
C ALA A 249 -9.38 -4.45 18.69
N LEU A 250 -9.69 -3.16 18.56
CA LEU A 250 -10.81 -2.53 19.27
C LEU A 250 -12.16 -3.13 18.84
N PHE A 251 -12.35 -3.37 17.54
CA PHE A 251 -13.55 -4.04 17.01
C PHE A 251 -13.69 -5.44 17.58
N HIS A 252 -12.60 -6.23 17.57
CA HIS A 252 -12.59 -7.56 18.17
C HIS A 252 -12.93 -7.53 19.67
N TYR A 253 -12.32 -6.62 20.43
CA TYR A 253 -12.54 -6.54 21.87
C TYR A 253 -13.96 -6.07 22.23
N ARG A 254 -14.49 -5.06 21.53
CA ARG A 254 -15.80 -4.46 21.85
C ARG A 254 -16.96 -5.18 21.20
N VAL A 255 -16.87 -5.45 19.91
CA VAL A 255 -18.00 -5.98 19.12
C VAL A 255 -17.99 -7.50 19.16
N VAL A 256 -16.87 -8.15 18.82
CA VAL A 256 -16.82 -9.61 18.67
C VAL A 256 -16.93 -10.33 20.01
N ARG A 257 -16.18 -9.88 21.04
CA ARG A 257 -16.18 -10.52 22.36
C ARG A 257 -17.47 -10.27 23.15
N ALA A 258 -18.05 -9.08 23.03
CA ALA A 258 -19.29 -8.72 23.73
C ALA A 258 -20.54 -8.97 22.86
N PHE A 259 -20.40 -9.68 21.72
CA PHE A 259 -21.50 -9.89 20.80
C PHE A 259 -22.60 -10.72 21.46
N ASN A 260 -23.64 -10.01 21.91
CA ASN A 260 -24.88 -10.61 22.33
C ASN A 260 -25.91 -10.27 21.24
N PRO A 261 -26.51 -11.25 20.55
CA PRO A 261 -27.35 -11.02 19.36
C PRO A 261 -28.61 -10.17 19.62
N ALA A 262 -28.87 -9.79 20.87
CA ALA A 262 -30.06 -9.06 21.31
C ALA A 262 -29.84 -7.55 21.59
N SER A 263 -28.61 -7.02 21.57
CA SER A 263 -28.37 -5.61 21.95
C SER A 263 -28.10 -4.70 20.76
N SER A 264 -28.99 -3.75 20.48
CA SER A 264 -28.78 -2.68 19.48
C SER A 264 -27.53 -1.83 19.74
N SER A 265 -27.09 -1.71 21.01
CA SER A 265 -25.91 -0.95 21.43
C SER A 265 -24.61 -1.44 20.77
N THR A 266 -24.41 -2.76 20.66
CA THR A 266 -23.19 -3.34 20.08
C THR A 266 -23.11 -3.11 18.57
N ALA A 267 -24.25 -3.06 17.88
CA ALA A 267 -24.32 -2.73 16.46
C ALA A 267 -23.90 -1.28 16.19
N PHE A 268 -24.38 -0.32 17.01
CA PHE A 268 -23.97 1.08 16.90
C PHE A 268 -22.49 1.28 17.22
N GLU A 269 -21.96 0.59 18.24
CA GLU A 269 -20.52 0.59 18.53
C GLU A 269 -19.71 0.09 17.33
N GLY A 270 -20.14 -0.99 16.68
CA GLY A 270 -19.50 -1.50 15.46
C GLY A 270 -19.49 -0.51 14.30
N ILE A 271 -20.60 0.20 14.07
CA ILE A 271 -20.70 1.24 13.03
C ILE A 271 -19.72 2.39 13.32
N ILE A 272 -19.62 2.84 14.59
CA ILE A 272 -18.68 3.89 15.00
C ILE A 272 -17.23 3.44 14.77
N ILE A 273 -16.90 2.20 15.14
CA ILE A 273 -15.55 1.65 14.95
C ILE A 273 -15.23 1.52 13.45
N ALA A 274 -16.17 1.08 12.63
CA ALA A 274 -16.02 1.04 11.16
C ALA A 274 -15.83 2.44 10.56
N TRP A 275 -16.50 3.45 11.12
CA TRP A 275 -16.29 4.85 10.73
C TRP A 275 -14.88 5.35 11.08
N LEU A 276 -14.37 5.03 12.28
CA LEU A 276 -12.98 5.33 12.66
C LEU A 276 -11.98 4.67 11.71
N TYR A 277 -12.20 3.40 11.35
CA TYR A 277 -11.36 2.70 10.38
C TYR A 277 -11.36 3.42 9.02
N THR A 278 -12.54 3.86 8.57
CA THR A 278 -12.73 4.60 7.32
C THR A 278 -11.95 5.92 7.31
N ILE A 279 -11.97 6.68 8.41
CA ILE A 279 -11.18 7.92 8.55
C ILE A 279 -9.69 7.62 8.36
N ILE A 280 -9.18 6.56 8.99
CA ILE A 280 -7.75 6.21 8.90
C ILE A 280 -7.37 5.81 7.46
N VAL A 281 -8.20 5.03 6.77
CA VAL A 281 -7.98 4.64 5.36
C VAL A 281 -7.94 5.85 4.41
N VAL A 282 -8.80 6.84 4.65
CA VAL A 282 -8.81 8.08 3.86
C VAL A 282 -7.56 8.91 4.16
N ILE A 283 -7.18 9.04 5.44
CA ILE A 283 -5.94 9.70 5.85
C ILE A 283 -4.71 9.01 5.24
N ASP A 284 -4.65 7.69 5.23
CA ASP A 284 -3.59 6.91 4.57
C ASP A 284 -3.42 7.32 3.11
N THR A 285 -4.54 7.43 2.38
CA THR A 285 -4.53 7.82 0.96
C THR A 285 -3.99 9.24 0.78
N ILE A 286 -4.38 10.17 1.66
CA ILE A 286 -3.87 11.56 1.65
C ILE A 286 -2.38 11.60 2.01
N VAL A 287 -1.92 10.79 2.96
CA VAL A 287 -0.51 10.64 3.32
C VAL A 287 0.30 10.16 2.13
N ASN A 288 -0.13 9.09 1.45
CA ASN A 288 0.54 8.58 0.26
C ASN A 288 0.55 9.60 -0.89
N TYR A 289 -0.54 10.37 -1.08
CA TYR A 289 -0.58 11.49 -2.03
C TYR A 289 0.47 12.58 -1.72
N LYS A 290 0.53 13.07 -0.47
CA LYS A 290 1.50 14.10 -0.08
C LYS A 290 2.93 13.58 -0.08
N PHE A 291 3.13 12.30 0.23
CA PHE A 291 4.41 11.63 0.15
C PHE A 291 4.88 11.56 -1.30
N PHE A 292 4.04 11.10 -2.23
CA PHE A 292 4.33 11.11 -3.67
C PHE A 292 4.77 12.50 -4.16
N LYS A 293 3.99 13.55 -3.84
CA LYS A 293 4.33 14.93 -4.24
C LYS A 293 5.68 15.38 -3.65
N SER A 294 6.00 14.94 -2.43
CA SER A 294 7.27 15.24 -1.79
C SER A 294 8.44 14.54 -2.48
N CYS A 295 8.30 13.25 -2.82
CA CYS A 295 9.31 12.50 -3.56
C CYS A 295 9.53 13.09 -4.95
N LYS A 296 8.46 13.40 -5.70
CA LYS A 296 8.53 14.00 -7.04
C LYS A 296 9.27 15.33 -7.02
N ARG A 297 9.04 16.18 -6.01
CA ARG A 297 9.80 17.43 -5.85
C ARG A 297 11.28 17.17 -5.54
N GLY A 298 11.57 16.16 -4.71
CA GLY A 298 12.95 15.78 -4.42
C GLY A 298 13.72 15.33 -5.65
N PHE A 299 13.09 14.50 -6.48
CA PHE A 299 13.67 14.00 -7.73
C PHE A 299 13.99 15.12 -8.71
N ARG A 300 13.08 16.11 -8.88
CA ARG A 300 13.33 17.27 -9.76
C ARG A 300 14.49 18.15 -9.31
N ILE A 301 14.66 18.32 -7.99
CA ILE A 301 15.79 19.10 -7.45
C ILE A 301 17.12 18.39 -7.72
N ASP A 302 17.13 17.05 -7.67
CA ASP A 302 18.31 16.24 -7.97
C ASP A 302 18.66 16.28 -9.47
N GLU A 303 17.66 16.25 -10.36
CA GLU A 303 17.83 16.42 -11.82
C GLU A 303 18.25 17.85 -12.23
N GLU A 304 17.79 18.89 -11.53
CA GLU A 304 18.20 20.28 -11.80
C GLU A 304 19.62 20.56 -11.28
N GLY A 305 20.10 19.79 -10.28
CA GLY A 305 21.45 19.88 -9.73
C GLY A 305 22.49 18.95 -10.37
N GLY A 306 22.08 17.93 -11.12
CA GLY A 306 22.94 16.94 -11.76
C GLY A 306 22.45 16.59 -13.17
N TYR A 307 23.33 16.74 -14.16
CA TYR A 307 23.11 16.54 -15.60
C TYR A 307 21.98 15.56 -15.97
N ALA A 308 20.99 16.10 -16.69
CA ALA A 308 19.78 15.43 -17.15
C ALA A 308 20.05 14.13 -17.92
N TYR A 309 19.63 12.98 -17.36
CA TYR A 309 19.39 11.77 -18.14
C TYR A 309 17.93 11.73 -18.58
N LEU A 310 17.67 12.38 -19.72
CA LEU A 310 16.39 12.40 -20.40
C LEU A 310 16.13 11.02 -21.03
N VAL A 311 15.47 10.10 -20.33
CA VAL A 311 14.91 8.89 -20.97
C VAL A 311 13.65 9.31 -21.72
N ARG A 312 13.84 9.78 -22.95
CA ARG A 312 12.78 9.94 -23.94
C ARG A 312 12.35 8.55 -24.38
N ILE A 313 11.20 8.08 -23.92
CA ILE A 313 10.52 6.94 -24.57
C ILE A 313 9.96 7.50 -25.88
N GLU A 314 10.69 7.26 -26.96
CA GLU A 314 10.34 7.66 -28.30
C GLU A 314 9.13 6.82 -28.76
N GLY A 315 7.96 7.47 -28.77
CA GLY A 315 6.79 6.97 -29.46
C GLY A 315 7.07 7.03 -30.96
N GLN A 316 7.02 5.88 -31.60
CA GLN A 316 7.14 5.68 -33.04
C GLN A 316 6.03 6.46 -33.76
N ASN A 317 6.29 7.71 -34.13
CA ASN A 317 5.71 8.31 -35.33
C ASN A 317 6.57 9.49 -35.78
N GLY A 318 7.22 9.32 -36.92
CA GLY A 318 8.04 10.36 -37.53
C GLY A 318 7.20 11.56 -37.95
N LYS A 319 7.68 12.75 -37.59
CA LYS A 319 7.65 13.96 -38.42
C LYS A 319 8.55 15.02 -37.78
N THR A 320 9.64 15.28 -38.49
CA THR A 320 10.56 16.40 -38.35
C THR A 320 9.83 17.74 -38.27
N VAL A 321 10.17 18.56 -37.29
CA VAL A 321 9.95 20.02 -37.32
C VAL A 321 11.25 20.69 -36.90
N GLU A 322 11.69 21.61 -37.74
CA GLU A 322 12.94 22.35 -37.75
C GLU A 322 13.20 23.14 -36.47
N GLU A 323 14.47 23.13 -36.05
CA GLU A 323 15.03 24.11 -35.11
C GLU A 323 15.14 25.49 -35.79
N LEU A 324 14.79 26.54 -35.05
CA LEU A 324 15.19 27.92 -35.34
C LEU A 324 15.78 28.55 -34.06
N PRO A 325 16.89 29.30 -34.13
CA PRO A 325 17.69 29.64 -32.97
C PRO A 325 17.19 30.89 -32.24
N LEU A 326 17.43 30.90 -30.93
CA LEU A 326 17.30 32.07 -30.05
C LEU A 326 18.25 33.19 -30.50
N SER A 327 17.68 34.31 -30.91
CA SER A 327 18.38 35.57 -31.13
C SER A 327 18.70 36.23 -29.79
N SER A 328 19.98 36.39 -29.49
CA SER A 328 20.50 37.29 -28.46
C SER A 328 20.26 38.76 -28.84
N LYS A 329 19.78 39.57 -27.90
CA LYS A 329 19.74 41.05 -27.80
C LYS A 329 18.61 41.36 -26.79
N ASP A 330 18.74 42.08 -25.69
CA ASP A 330 19.67 43.12 -25.29
C ASP A 330 19.81 43.06 -23.76
N ALA A 331 21.05 42.92 -23.28
CA ALA A 331 21.43 43.39 -21.96
C ALA A 331 22.40 44.53 -22.24
N ASP A 332 21.89 45.75 -22.19
CA ASP A 332 22.62 46.96 -21.80
C ASP A 332 21.64 48.14 -21.74
N ASN A 333 21.89 49.02 -20.77
CA ASN A 333 21.38 50.39 -20.65
C ASN A 333 20.01 50.64 -19.97
N PHE A 334 20.00 50.89 -18.64
CA PHE A 334 20.00 52.24 -18.04
C PHE A 334 19.66 52.18 -16.53
N ILE A 335 20.61 52.70 -15.73
CA ILE A 335 20.54 53.36 -14.38
C ILE A 335 19.59 52.78 -13.33
#